data_AF-A0A7V1I4P8-F1
#
_entry.id   AF-A0A7V1I4P8-F1
#
_cell.length_a   1.000
_cell.length_b   1.000
_cell.length_c   1.000
_cell.angle_alpha   90.00
_cell.angle_beta   90.00
_cell.angle_gamma   90.00
#
_symmetry.space_group_name_H-M   'P 1'
#
loop_
_entity.id
_entity.type
_entity.pdbx_description
1 polymer ?
#
loop_
_entity_poly.entity_id
_entity_poly.type
_entity_poly.pdbx_seq_one_letter_code
_entity_poly.pdbx_strand_id
1 'polypeptide(L)' 'MALKVVEEWFNACAGCEVSILNIGENLVDLLSELEFVHMPFLIDHKYYGQTGEGTQ' A
#
# COMPACT_ATOMS: atom_id res chain seq x y z
N MET A 1 1.67 16.33 -9.66
CA MET A 1 1.50 14.91 -10.04
C MET A 1 1.88 14.10 -8.82
N ALA A 2 0.95 13.29 -8.30
CA ALA A 2 1.26 12.44 -7.16
C ALA A 2 2.21 11.31 -7.60
N LEU A 3 3.17 10.96 -6.74
CA LEU A 3 4.09 9.85 -7.00
C LEU A 3 3.36 8.54 -6.79
N LYS A 4 3.39 7.65 -7.79
CA LYS A 4 2.79 6.32 -7.68
C LYS A 4 3.65 5.41 -6.82
N VAL A 5 3.05 4.85 -5.78
CA VAL A 5 3.71 3.96 -4.82
C VAL A 5 3.04 2.59 -4.85
N VAL A 6 3.87 1.55 -4.83
CA VAL A 6 3.48 0.16 -4.65
C VAL A 6 4.24 -0.37 -3.45
N GLU A 7 3.51 -0.96 -2.51
CA GLU A 7 4.02 -1.64 -1.33
C GLU A 7 3.50 -3.07 -1.33
N GLU A 8 4.35 -4.01 -0.93
CA GLU A 8 4.01 -5.43 -0.83
C GLU A 8 4.58 -6.02 0.46
N TRP A 9 3.75 -6.85 1.06
CA TRP A 9 4.02 -7.57 2.27
C TRP A 9 4.36 -9.04 1.94
N PHE A 10 5.66 -9.36 1.97
CA PHE A 10 6.15 -10.74 1.84
C PHE A 10 6.09 -11.50 3.17
N ASN A 11 7.13 -12.27 3.52
CA ASN A 11 7.23 -12.99 4.79
C ASN A 11 7.58 -12.03 5.94
N ALA A 12 6.73 -11.04 6.19
CA ALA A 12 6.88 -10.03 7.24
C ALA A 12 5.75 -10.10 8.27
N CYS A 13 5.82 -9.27 9.32
CA CYS A 13 4.89 -9.29 10.46
C CYS A 13 3.95 -8.09 10.54
N ALA A 14 3.82 -7.28 9.48
CA ALA A 14 3.11 -5.99 9.45
C ALA A 14 3.79 -4.85 10.23
N GLY A 15 4.93 -5.08 10.89
CA GLY A 15 5.54 -4.08 11.78
C GLY A 15 6.01 -2.82 11.05
N CYS A 16 6.50 -2.96 9.82
CA CYS A 16 6.95 -1.82 9.00
C CYS A 16 5.76 -0.96 8.56
N GLU A 17 4.66 -1.63 8.20
CA GLU A 17 3.43 -1.05 7.71
C GLU A 17 2.70 -0.31 8.85
N VAL A 18 2.69 -0.89 10.06
CA VAL A 18 2.23 -0.21 11.27
C VAL A 18 3.10 0.99 11.61
N SER A 19 4.41 0.92 11.37
CA SER A 19 5.30 2.08 11.57
C SER A 19 4.98 3.25 10.63
N ILE A 20 4.51 2.97 9.40
CA ILE A 20 4.01 4.00 8.49
C ILE A 20 2.74 4.64 9.04
N LEU A 21 1.82 3.85 9.62
CA LEU A 21 0.60 4.38 10.25
C LEU A 21 0.88 5.20 11.51
N ASN A 22 1.94 4.87 12.24
CA ASN A 22 2.37 5.63 13.42
C ASN A 22 2.91 7.03 13.09
N ILE A 23 3.05 7.38 11.80
CA ILE A 23 3.32 8.76 11.37
C ILE A 23 2.14 9.70 11.74
N GLY A 24 0.94 9.14 11.94
CA GLY A 24 -0.22 9.86 12.44
C GLY A 24 -0.76 10.88 11.43
N GLU A 25 -1.06 12.08 11.90
CA GLU A 25 -1.60 13.19 11.11
C GLU A 25 -0.74 13.55 9.89
N ASN A 26 0.59 13.44 10.02
CA ASN A 26 1.51 13.77 8.93
C ASN A 26 1.35 12.81 7.73
N LEU A 27 0.78 11.62 7.94
CA LEU A 27 0.50 10.67 6.86
C LEU A 27 -0.58 11.22 5.92
N VAL A 28 -1.55 11.97 6.44
CA VAL A 28 -2.64 12.56 5.63
C VAL A 28 -2.10 13.63 4.70
N ASP A 29 -1.16 14.45 5.18
CA ASP A 29 -0.48 15.44 4.35
C ASP A 29 0.37 14.75 3.26
N LEU A 30 1.07 13.67 3.62
CA LEU A 30 1.88 12.89 2.68
C LEU A 30 1.03 12.20 1.60
N LEU A 31 -0.17 11.74 1.95
CA LEU A 31 -1.13 11.14 1.02
C LEU A 31 -1.60 12.10 -0.07
N SER A 32 -1.45 13.43 0.11
CA SER A 32 -1.75 14.40 -0.96
C SER A 32 -0.69 14.41 -2.06
N GLU A 33 0.52 13.94 -1.77
CA GLU A 33 1.64 13.86 -2.71
C GLU A 33 1.89 12.44 -3.23
N LEU A 34 1.33 11.41 -2.58
CA LEU A 34 1.50 10.01 -2.91
C LEU A 34 0.20 9.36 -3.39
N GLU A 35 0.27 8.59 -4.46
CA GLU A 35 -0.82 7.74 -4.95
C GLU A 35 -0.44 6.28 -4.71
N PHE A 36 -1.03 5.65 -3.68
CA PHE A 36 -0.85 4.22 -3.43
C PHE A 36 -1.70 3.43 -4.44
N VAL A 37 -1.04 2.72 -5.36
CA VAL A 37 -1.71 1.89 -6.37
C VAL A 37 -1.94 0.47 -5.85
N HIS A 38 -1.06 0.00 -4.98
CA HIS A 38 -1.16 -1.28 -4.31
C HIS A 38 -0.45 -1.20 -2.95
N MET A 39 -1.14 -1.65 -1.90
CA MET A 39 -0.68 -1.72 -0.52
C MET A 39 -1.62 -2.69 0.21
N PRO A 40 -1.26 -3.98 0.36
CA PRO A 40 -2.16 -5.03 0.85
C PRO A 40 -2.86 -4.71 2.18
N PHE A 41 -2.22 -3.90 3.03
CA PHE A 41 -2.73 -3.54 4.36
C PHE A 41 -3.80 -2.43 4.34
N LEU A 42 -3.77 -1.48 3.39
CA LEU A 42 -4.69 -0.33 3.32
C LEU A 42 -5.60 -0.31 2.09
N ILE A 43 -5.22 -0.99 1.01
CA ILE A 43 -5.92 -0.91 -0.28
C ILE A 43 -6.36 -2.31 -0.72
N ASP A 44 -7.64 -2.42 -1.07
CA ASP A 44 -8.26 -3.68 -1.52
C ASP A 44 -8.05 -3.98 -3.00
N HIS A 45 -7.10 -3.30 -3.63
CA HIS A 45 -6.61 -3.63 -4.95
C HIS A 45 -5.73 -4.89 -4.86
N LYS A 46 -6.41 -6.04 -4.81
CA LYS A 46 -5.78 -7.36 -4.80
C LYS A 46 -5.20 -7.67 -6.17
N TYR A 47 -4.23 -8.57 -6.20
CA TYR A 47 -3.78 -9.16 -7.46
C TYR A 47 -4.94 -9.82 -8.20
N TYR A 48 -4.87 -9.82 -9.54
CA TYR A 48 -5.83 -10.52 -10.37
C TYR A 48 -5.67 -12.03 -10.16
N GLY A 49 -6.57 -12.66 -9.39
CA GLY A 49 -6.49 -14.07 -9.02
C GLY A 49 -5.61 -14.33 -7.78
N GLN A 50 -5.72 -15.53 -7.20
CA GLN A 50 -5.02 -15.91 -5.96
C GLN A 50 -3.48 -15.87 -6.09
N THR A 51 -2.95 -15.86 -7.31
CA THR A 51 -1.53 -15.89 -7.67
C THR A 51 -1.11 -14.80 -8.66
N GLY A 52 -2.00 -13.89 -9.07
CA GLY A 52 -1.70 -12.88 -10.11
C GLY A 52 -1.90 -13.34 -11.56
N GLU A 53 -2.82 -14.29 -11.80
CA GLU A 53 -3.18 -14.88 -13.10
C GLU A 53 -3.78 -13.94 -14.17
N GLY A 54 -3.99 -12.66 -13.86
CA GLY A 54 -4.02 -11.61 -14.89
C GLY A 54 -5.21 -11.58 -15.85
N THR A 55 -6.34 -12.22 -15.55
CA THR A 55 -7.56 -12.06 -16.36
C THR A 55 -8.49 -11.00 -15.77
N GLN A 56 -8.80 -9.98 -16.59
CA GLN A 56 -9.66 -8.82 -16.30
C GLN A 56 -11.11 -9.20 -15.98
#